data_AF-A0A452HPP3-F1
#
_entry.id   AF-A0A452HPP3-F1
#
_cell.length_a   1.000
_cell.length_b   1.000
_cell.length_c   1.000
_cell.angle_alpha   90.00
_cell.angle_beta   90.00
_cell.angle_gamma   90.00
#
_symmetry.space_group_name_H-M   'P 1'
#
loop_
_entity.id
_entity.type
_entity.pdbx_description
1 polymer ?
#
loop_
_entity_poly.entity_id
_entity_poly.type
_entity_poly.pdbx_seq_one_letter_code
_entity_poly.pdbx_strand_id
1 'polypeptide(L)'
;MDSASLVEELQLRVRELEEALARERGGGQGQRARIERMSPEVTDSNPYSRLMALKRMGIVKDYEKICTFTVAVIGVGGVGSVTAEMLTRCGIGKLLLFDYDKVELANMNRLFFQPHQAGQSKVQAAEHTLRNINPDVQFEVHNYNITTVDNFQHFMDRISYGGLEEGKPVDLVLSCVDNFEARMAINTACNELGQTWMESGVSENAVSGHIQLIIPGESACFACAPPLVVAANIDEKTLKREGVCAASLPTTMGVVAGILVQNVLKFLLNFGTVSYYLGYNAMQDFFPTMAMKPNPYCNDKNCRKQQEAYKEKKAAQPKQVVVEQEEEIVHEDNDWGKQSSQT
;
A
#
# COMPACT_ATOMS: atom_id res chain seq x y z
N MET A 1 -39.86 -13.68 -42.45
CA MET A 1 -39.79 -13.17 -41.08
C MET A 1 -39.54 -11.68 -41.18
N ASP A 2 -40.46 -10.89 -40.67
CA ASP A 2 -40.51 -9.45 -40.91
C ASP A 2 -39.45 -8.75 -40.06
N SER A 3 -38.64 -7.88 -40.66
CA SER A 3 -37.49 -7.22 -40.00
C SER A 3 -37.91 -6.47 -38.73
N ALA A 4 -39.11 -5.89 -38.73
CA ALA A 4 -39.70 -5.21 -37.58
C ALA A 4 -39.97 -6.15 -36.39
N SER A 5 -40.41 -7.39 -36.65
CA SER A 5 -40.70 -8.38 -35.58
C SER A 5 -39.42 -8.84 -34.87
N LEU A 6 -38.30 -8.94 -35.61
CA LEU A 6 -37.01 -9.33 -35.05
C LEU A 6 -36.41 -8.22 -34.17
N VAL A 7 -36.61 -6.95 -34.55
CA VAL A 7 -36.16 -5.80 -33.76
C VAL A 7 -36.93 -5.70 -32.44
N GLU A 8 -38.25 -5.94 -32.44
CA GLU A 8 -39.05 -5.95 -31.22
C GLU A 8 -38.64 -7.08 -30.27
N GLU A 9 -38.38 -8.28 -30.79
CA GLU A 9 -37.91 -9.43 -30.01
C GLU A 9 -36.55 -9.17 -29.37
N LEU A 10 -35.61 -8.56 -30.11
CA LEU A 10 -34.31 -8.17 -29.60
C LEU A 10 -34.41 -7.07 -28.53
N GLN A 11 -35.26 -6.06 -28.71
CA GLN A 11 -35.48 -5.00 -27.71
C GLN A 11 -36.14 -5.53 -26.43
N LEU A 12 -37.03 -6.51 -26.55
CA LEU A 12 -37.58 -7.21 -25.39
C LEU A 12 -36.48 -7.97 -24.66
N ARG A 13 -35.64 -8.70 -25.40
CA ARG A 13 -34.55 -9.48 -24.82
C ARG A 13 -33.50 -8.61 -24.13
N VAL A 14 -33.17 -7.45 -24.71
CA VAL A 14 -32.26 -6.48 -24.08
C VAL A 14 -32.86 -5.96 -22.77
N ARG A 15 -34.15 -5.61 -22.74
CA ARG A 15 -34.82 -5.17 -21.50
C ARG A 15 -34.85 -6.26 -20.43
N GLU A 16 -35.16 -7.50 -20.81
CA GLU A 16 -35.12 -8.64 -19.89
C GLU A 16 -33.72 -8.86 -19.30
N LEU A 17 -32.68 -8.73 -20.14
CA LEU A 17 -31.29 -8.85 -19.70
C LEU A 17 -30.87 -7.66 -18.83
N GLU A 18 -31.30 -6.44 -19.14
CA GLU A 18 -31.08 -5.26 -18.31
C GLU A 18 -31.77 -5.38 -16.95
N GLU A 19 -33.00 -5.91 -16.91
CA GLU A 19 -33.72 -6.19 -15.66
C GLU A 19 -33.14 -7.36 -14.88
N ALA A 20 -32.63 -8.39 -15.56
CA ALA A 20 -31.93 -9.50 -14.92
C ALA A 20 -30.59 -9.03 -14.34
N LEU A 21 -29.84 -8.21 -15.09
CA LEU A 21 -28.62 -7.57 -14.64
C LEU A 21 -28.89 -6.60 -13.48
N ALA A 22 -30.00 -5.85 -13.52
CA ALA A 22 -30.44 -4.98 -12.44
C ALA A 22 -30.89 -5.77 -11.22
N ARG A 23 -31.46 -6.98 -11.38
CA ARG A 23 -31.80 -7.88 -10.28
C ARG A 23 -30.58 -8.57 -9.68
N GLU A 24 -29.58 -8.97 -10.48
CA GLU A 24 -28.30 -9.46 -9.97
C GLU A 24 -27.51 -8.35 -9.26
N ARG A 25 -27.45 -7.16 -9.84
CA ARG A 25 -26.86 -5.97 -9.19
C ARG A 25 -27.67 -5.52 -7.97
N GLY A 26 -28.99 -5.66 -8.02
CA GLY A 26 -29.97 -5.33 -6.98
C GLY A 26 -30.10 -6.39 -5.88
N GLY A 27 -29.44 -7.54 -6.04
CA GLY A 27 -29.23 -8.53 -4.97
C GLY A 27 -28.30 -8.05 -3.86
N GLY A 28 -27.94 -6.76 -3.84
CA GLY A 28 -27.18 -6.09 -2.80
C GLY A 28 -27.95 -5.90 -1.48
N GLN A 29 -28.54 -6.96 -0.93
CA GLN A 29 -28.79 -7.01 0.52
C GLN A 29 -27.42 -7.14 1.22
N GLY A 30 -26.66 -6.05 1.29
CA GLY A 30 -25.33 -6.09 1.92
C GLY A 30 -24.39 -4.92 1.62
N GLN A 31 -24.74 -3.99 0.73
CA GLN A 31 -23.93 -2.80 0.57
C GLN A 31 -24.14 -1.87 1.76
N ARG A 32 -23.10 -1.81 2.60
CA ARG A 32 -23.02 -0.90 3.74
C ARG A 32 -23.19 0.54 3.27
N ALA A 33 -23.91 1.37 4.03
CA ALA A 33 -24.03 2.80 3.75
C ALA A 33 -22.71 3.55 4.03
N ARG A 34 -22.48 4.65 3.31
CA ARG A 34 -21.33 5.53 3.55
C ARG A 34 -21.43 6.18 4.94
N ILE A 35 -20.34 6.18 5.68
CA ILE A 35 -20.21 6.85 6.98
C ILE A 35 -19.38 8.11 6.79
N GLU A 36 -19.96 9.27 7.07
CA GLU A 36 -19.26 10.56 6.92
C GLU A 36 -18.18 10.78 7.99
N ARG A 37 -18.40 10.26 9.20
CA ARG A 37 -17.48 10.41 10.33
C ARG A 37 -17.32 9.09 11.07
N MET A 38 -16.06 8.66 11.26
CA MET A 38 -15.75 7.49 12.08
C MET A 38 -16.25 7.71 13.51
N SER A 39 -17.08 6.78 14.00
CA SER A 39 -17.65 6.82 15.35
C SER A 39 -16.95 5.82 16.27
N PRO A 40 -16.66 6.19 17.53
CA PRO A 40 -16.15 5.25 18.53
C PRO A 40 -17.25 4.37 19.14
N GLU A 41 -18.51 4.56 18.76
CA GLU A 41 -19.64 3.79 19.30
C GLU A 41 -19.49 2.29 19.00
N VAL A 42 -19.65 1.46 20.02
CA VAL A 42 -19.49 0.01 19.92
C VAL A 42 -20.85 -0.61 19.65
N THR A 43 -21.19 -0.70 18.38
CA THR A 43 -22.37 -1.43 17.88
C THR A 43 -21.93 -2.48 16.86
N ASP A 44 -22.79 -3.46 16.61
CA ASP A 44 -22.54 -4.48 15.59
C ASP A 44 -22.63 -3.93 14.16
N SER A 45 -23.29 -2.79 13.97
CA SER A 45 -23.42 -2.11 12.68
C SER A 45 -22.26 -1.17 12.35
N ASN A 46 -21.39 -0.85 13.32
CA ASN A 46 -20.24 0.04 13.11
C ASN A 46 -18.95 -0.77 12.85
N PRO A 47 -18.47 -0.84 11.60
CA PRO A 47 -17.25 -1.58 11.28
C PRO A 47 -15.97 -0.91 11.79
N TYR A 48 -16.02 0.37 12.14
CA TYR A 48 -14.87 1.09 12.71
C TYR A 48 -14.75 0.94 14.23
N SER A 49 -15.74 0.34 14.89
CA SER A 49 -15.79 0.22 16.37
C SER A 49 -14.51 -0.40 16.96
N ARG A 50 -13.98 -1.46 16.35
CA ARG A 50 -12.76 -2.15 16.81
C ARG A 50 -11.48 -1.37 16.50
N LEU A 51 -11.48 -0.60 15.41
CA LEU A 51 -10.35 0.26 15.06
C LEU A 51 -10.29 1.48 15.99
N MET A 52 -11.44 2.09 16.27
CA MET A 52 -11.57 3.21 17.20
C MET A 52 -11.26 2.83 18.65
N ALA A 53 -11.33 1.54 19.00
CA ALA A 53 -10.87 1.06 20.30
C ALA A 53 -9.37 1.32 20.54
N LEU A 54 -8.53 1.40 19.48
CA LEU A 54 -7.11 1.77 19.61
C LEU A 54 -6.90 3.15 20.24
N LYS A 55 -7.85 4.07 20.01
CA LYS A 55 -7.87 5.39 20.67
C LYS A 55 -8.18 5.28 22.16
N ARG A 56 -9.14 4.41 22.53
CA ARG A 56 -9.51 4.15 23.92
C ARG A 56 -8.40 3.44 24.71
N MET A 57 -7.66 2.56 24.04
CA MET A 57 -6.52 1.85 24.60
C MET A 57 -5.24 2.70 24.67
N GLY A 58 -5.27 3.96 24.23
CA GLY A 58 -4.11 4.85 24.26
C GLY A 58 -3.01 4.53 23.24
N ILE A 59 -3.24 3.59 22.32
CA ILE A 59 -2.24 3.17 21.33
C ILE A 59 -2.12 4.20 20.20
N VAL A 60 -3.25 4.71 19.71
CA VAL A 60 -3.30 5.71 18.63
C VAL A 60 -4.14 6.89 19.07
N LYS A 61 -3.52 8.06 19.27
CA LYS A 61 -4.21 9.25 19.80
C LYS A 61 -5.37 9.71 18.92
N ASP A 62 -5.18 9.66 17.60
CA ASP A 62 -6.16 10.15 16.62
C ASP A 62 -6.30 9.19 15.43
N TYR A 63 -7.00 8.07 15.65
CA TYR A 63 -7.19 7.06 14.61
C TYR A 63 -8.02 7.59 13.43
N GLU A 64 -9.01 8.46 13.68
CA GLU A 64 -9.89 9.02 12.64
C GLU A 64 -9.12 9.74 11.54
N LYS A 65 -7.92 10.27 11.86
CA LYS A 65 -7.01 10.90 10.91
C LYS A 65 -6.65 10.01 9.72
N ILE A 66 -6.79 8.69 9.81
CA ILE A 66 -6.53 7.79 8.68
C ILE A 66 -7.36 8.13 7.44
N CYS A 67 -8.56 8.67 7.61
CA CYS A 67 -9.43 9.04 6.49
C CYS A 67 -8.99 10.32 5.75
N THR A 68 -7.99 11.05 6.27
CA THR A 68 -7.47 12.26 5.63
C THR A 68 -6.31 11.99 4.68
N PHE A 69 -5.82 10.75 4.63
CA PHE A 69 -4.62 10.40 3.86
C PHE A 69 -4.94 9.71 2.54
N THR A 70 -4.05 9.89 1.58
CA THR A 70 -4.06 9.25 0.27
C THR A 70 -2.81 8.41 0.06
N VAL A 71 -2.99 7.16 -0.35
CA VAL A 71 -1.88 6.24 -0.62
C VAL A 71 -1.95 5.73 -2.06
N ALA A 72 -0.84 5.84 -2.79
CA ALA A 72 -0.70 5.22 -4.11
C ALA A 72 -0.07 3.83 -3.98
N VAL A 73 -0.69 2.80 -4.57
CA VAL A 73 -0.20 1.41 -4.59
C VAL A 73 0.12 1.04 -6.03
N ILE A 74 1.40 0.74 -6.30
CA ILE A 74 1.88 0.32 -7.61
C ILE A 74 2.14 -1.19 -7.58
N GLY A 75 1.47 -1.91 -8.48
CA GLY A 75 1.39 -3.37 -8.50
C GLY A 75 0.30 -3.86 -7.57
N VAL A 76 -0.84 -4.26 -8.11
CA VAL A 76 -1.99 -4.87 -7.41
C VAL A 76 -1.93 -6.39 -7.58
N GLY A 77 -0.73 -6.95 -7.38
CA GLY A 77 -0.47 -8.39 -7.38
C GLY A 77 -0.69 -9.02 -6.00
N GLY A 78 0.09 -10.05 -5.66
CA GLY A 78 -0.11 -10.80 -4.42
C GLY A 78 0.08 -10.00 -3.13
N VAL A 79 1.08 -9.11 -3.07
CA VAL A 79 1.28 -8.21 -1.92
C VAL A 79 0.35 -7.01 -2.02
N GLY A 80 0.33 -6.34 -3.17
CA GLY A 80 -0.39 -5.07 -3.33
C GLY A 80 -1.91 -5.18 -3.21
N SER A 81 -2.52 -6.29 -3.63
CA SER A 81 -3.96 -6.50 -3.47
C SER A 81 -4.37 -6.60 -1.99
N VAL A 82 -3.60 -7.35 -1.20
CA VAL A 82 -3.80 -7.48 0.26
C VAL A 82 -3.49 -6.15 0.97
N THR A 83 -2.45 -5.45 0.55
CA THR A 83 -2.12 -4.09 1.04
C THR A 83 -3.28 -3.13 0.82
N ALA A 84 -3.86 -3.10 -0.38
CA ALA A 84 -5.00 -2.25 -0.71
C ALA A 84 -6.24 -2.64 0.08
N GLU A 85 -6.50 -3.94 0.29
CA GLU A 85 -7.59 -4.43 1.12
C GLU A 85 -7.44 -4.00 2.58
N MET A 86 -6.27 -4.20 3.17
CA MET A 86 -6.01 -3.82 4.56
C MET A 86 -6.17 -2.31 4.78
N LEU A 87 -5.63 -1.47 3.89
CA LEU A 87 -5.81 -0.01 3.95
C LEU A 87 -7.28 0.40 3.77
N THR A 88 -8.00 -0.27 2.87
CA THR A 88 -9.43 -0.03 2.65
C THR A 88 -10.24 -0.36 3.90
N ARG A 89 -9.96 -1.49 4.54
CA ARG A 89 -10.60 -1.90 5.81
C ARG A 89 -10.25 -0.98 6.98
N CYS A 90 -9.06 -0.37 6.97
CA CYS A 90 -8.67 0.66 7.95
C CYS A 90 -9.39 2.00 7.73
N GLY A 91 -10.02 2.21 6.57
CA GLY A 91 -10.72 3.45 6.24
C GLY A 91 -9.79 4.58 5.79
N ILE A 92 -8.75 4.25 5.02
CA ILE A 92 -7.91 5.24 4.33
C ILE A 92 -8.77 6.19 3.49
N GLY A 93 -8.38 7.46 3.37
CA GLY A 93 -9.17 8.46 2.65
C GLY A 93 -9.30 8.16 1.15
N LYS A 94 -8.18 7.92 0.48
CA LYS A 94 -8.13 7.61 -0.95
C LYS A 94 -7.01 6.62 -1.29
N LEU A 95 -7.28 5.72 -2.23
CA LEU A 95 -6.29 4.84 -2.84
C LEU A 95 -6.14 5.12 -4.34
N LEU A 96 -4.90 5.31 -4.77
CA LEU A 96 -4.53 5.31 -6.19
C LEU A 96 -3.94 3.95 -6.54
N LEU A 97 -4.51 3.24 -7.50
CA LEU A 97 -4.03 1.91 -7.89
C LEU A 97 -3.44 1.93 -9.30
N PHE A 98 -2.20 1.46 -9.45
CA PHE A 98 -1.52 1.33 -10.74
C PHE A 98 -1.12 -0.12 -10.98
N ASP A 99 -1.64 -0.73 -12.03
CA ASP A 99 -1.24 -2.06 -12.50
C ASP A 99 -1.65 -2.19 -13.98
N TYR A 100 -0.84 -2.83 -14.81
CA TYR A 100 -1.13 -3.00 -16.23
C TYR A 100 -1.63 -4.42 -16.58
N ASP A 101 -1.56 -5.35 -15.62
CA ASP A 101 -1.90 -6.74 -15.83
C ASP A 101 -3.41 -6.99 -15.72
N LYS A 102 -3.80 -8.17 -16.21
CA LYS A 102 -5.11 -8.76 -16.00
C LYS A 102 -5.06 -9.82 -14.91
N VAL A 103 -6.22 -10.11 -14.34
CA VAL A 103 -6.41 -11.24 -13.44
C VAL A 103 -6.34 -12.54 -14.24
N GLU A 104 -5.48 -13.46 -13.82
CA GLU A 104 -5.37 -14.80 -14.40
C GLU A 104 -5.74 -15.87 -13.37
N LEU A 105 -6.21 -17.04 -13.82
CA LEU A 105 -6.47 -18.18 -12.94
C LEU A 105 -5.20 -18.66 -12.23
N ALA A 106 -4.03 -18.47 -12.85
CA ALA A 106 -2.74 -18.73 -12.23
C ALA A 106 -2.48 -17.86 -10.97
N ASN A 107 -3.24 -16.77 -10.77
CA ASN A 107 -3.11 -15.92 -9.59
C ASN A 107 -3.95 -16.42 -8.39
N MET A 108 -4.78 -17.47 -8.56
CA MET A 108 -5.70 -17.97 -7.52
C MET A 108 -5.01 -18.70 -6.37
N ASN A 109 -3.70 -18.97 -6.46
CA ASN A 109 -2.91 -19.44 -5.32
C ASN A 109 -2.61 -18.30 -4.32
N ARG A 110 -2.94 -17.06 -4.68
CA ARG A 110 -2.76 -15.85 -3.88
C ARG A 110 -4.10 -15.38 -3.33
N LEU A 111 -4.04 -14.45 -2.39
CA LEU A 111 -5.24 -13.87 -1.78
C LEU A 111 -5.91 -12.85 -2.72
N PHE A 112 -7.09 -12.38 -2.29
CA PHE A 112 -7.86 -11.26 -2.85
C PHE A 112 -8.70 -11.55 -4.11
N PHE A 113 -8.09 -11.85 -5.26
CA PHE A 113 -8.84 -12.03 -6.51
C PHE A 113 -9.62 -13.35 -6.52
N GLN A 114 -10.76 -13.35 -7.21
CA GLN A 114 -11.63 -14.53 -7.32
C GLN A 114 -11.68 -15.07 -8.75
N PRO A 115 -12.02 -16.37 -8.95
CA PRO A 115 -12.01 -17.00 -10.28
C PRO A 115 -12.89 -16.29 -11.31
N HIS A 116 -14.02 -15.74 -10.90
CA HIS A 116 -14.95 -15.03 -11.80
C HIS A 116 -14.41 -13.68 -12.31
N GLN A 117 -13.32 -13.17 -11.74
CA GLN A 117 -12.68 -11.92 -12.13
C GLN A 117 -11.60 -12.13 -13.22
N ALA A 118 -11.31 -13.37 -13.60
CA ALA A 118 -10.32 -13.68 -14.62
C ALA A 118 -10.61 -12.95 -15.94
N GLY A 119 -9.58 -12.34 -16.53
CA GLY A 119 -9.66 -11.55 -17.75
C GLY A 119 -9.94 -10.05 -17.55
N GLN A 120 -10.40 -9.63 -16.36
CA GLN A 120 -10.52 -8.21 -16.01
C GLN A 120 -9.15 -7.60 -15.72
N SER A 121 -8.98 -6.29 -15.89
CA SER A 121 -7.77 -5.63 -15.39
C SER A 121 -7.70 -5.75 -13.87
N LYS A 122 -6.49 -5.94 -13.32
CA LYS A 122 -6.32 -6.10 -11.87
C LYS A 122 -6.85 -4.90 -11.11
N VAL A 123 -6.59 -3.68 -11.61
CA VAL A 123 -7.04 -2.46 -10.93
C VAL A 123 -8.57 -2.30 -10.93
N GLN A 124 -9.27 -2.65 -12.01
CA GLN A 124 -10.74 -2.58 -12.05
C GLN A 124 -11.39 -3.65 -11.18
N ALA A 125 -10.87 -4.89 -11.24
CA ALA A 125 -11.34 -5.98 -10.39
C ALA A 125 -11.12 -5.65 -8.90
N ALA A 126 -9.97 -5.06 -8.57
CA ALA A 126 -9.67 -4.62 -7.22
C ALA A 126 -10.58 -3.47 -6.76
N GLU A 127 -10.75 -2.43 -7.58
CA GLU A 127 -11.65 -1.32 -7.27
C GLU A 127 -13.07 -1.80 -6.97
N HIS A 128 -13.61 -2.71 -7.78
CA HIS A 128 -14.95 -3.25 -7.57
C HIS A 128 -15.08 -3.97 -6.22
N THR A 129 -14.13 -4.86 -5.91
CA THR A 129 -14.11 -5.57 -4.62
C THR A 129 -13.94 -4.60 -3.45
N LEU A 130 -13.00 -3.65 -3.54
CA LEU A 130 -12.64 -2.75 -2.45
C LEU A 130 -13.75 -1.73 -2.15
N ARG A 131 -14.44 -1.22 -3.18
CA ARG A 131 -15.63 -0.36 -3.00
C ARG A 131 -16.76 -1.08 -2.28
N ASN A 132 -16.95 -2.38 -2.53
CA ASN A 132 -17.92 -3.19 -1.80
C ASN A 132 -17.50 -3.44 -0.34
N ILE A 133 -16.19 -3.56 -0.07
CA ILE A 133 -15.65 -3.73 1.28
C ILE A 133 -15.82 -2.46 2.12
N ASN A 134 -15.46 -1.29 1.55
CA ASN A 134 -15.62 -0.02 2.24
C ASN A 134 -15.96 1.11 1.26
N PRO A 135 -17.23 1.54 1.20
CA PRO A 135 -17.67 2.61 0.29
C PRO A 135 -17.24 4.02 0.73
N ASP A 136 -16.63 4.15 1.92
CA ASP A 136 -16.13 5.44 2.42
C ASP A 136 -14.84 5.86 1.70
N VAL A 137 -14.08 4.89 1.22
CA VAL A 137 -12.76 5.06 0.60
C VAL A 137 -12.93 5.53 -0.85
N GLN A 138 -12.17 6.56 -1.22
CA GLN A 138 -12.11 7.02 -2.61
C GLN A 138 -11.10 6.18 -3.39
N PHE A 139 -11.42 5.82 -4.63
CA PHE A 139 -10.52 5.08 -5.50
C PHE A 139 -10.31 5.81 -6.80
N GLU A 140 -9.07 5.79 -7.26
CA GLU A 140 -8.66 6.22 -8.59
C GLU A 140 -7.72 5.16 -9.15
N VAL A 141 -8.03 4.64 -10.34
CA VAL A 141 -7.34 3.47 -10.88
C VAL A 141 -6.80 3.71 -12.28
N HIS A 142 -5.61 3.15 -12.53
CA HIS A 142 -4.82 3.39 -13.72
C HIS A 142 -4.31 2.07 -14.29
N ASN A 143 -4.91 1.64 -15.40
CA ASN A 143 -4.58 0.39 -16.07
C ASN A 143 -3.51 0.61 -17.16
N TYR A 144 -2.28 0.90 -16.76
CA TYR A 144 -1.17 1.13 -17.70
C TYR A 144 0.19 0.83 -17.07
N ASN A 145 1.20 0.59 -17.92
CA ASN A 145 2.57 0.39 -17.45
C ASN A 145 3.25 1.74 -17.18
N ILE A 146 3.66 1.96 -15.92
CA ILE A 146 4.29 3.21 -15.48
C ILE A 146 5.69 3.44 -16.08
N THR A 147 6.35 2.42 -16.64
CA THR A 147 7.73 2.54 -17.16
C THR A 147 7.81 3.08 -18.57
N THR A 148 6.68 3.16 -19.30
CA THR A 148 6.68 3.72 -20.65
C THR A 148 6.76 5.25 -20.58
N VAL A 149 7.46 5.85 -21.55
CA VAL A 149 7.67 7.31 -21.60
C VAL A 149 6.34 8.08 -21.55
N ASP A 150 5.36 7.61 -22.32
CA ASP A 150 4.04 8.26 -22.42
C ASP A 150 3.28 8.25 -21.08
N ASN A 151 3.46 7.20 -20.28
CA ASN A 151 2.72 7.02 -19.03
C ASN A 151 3.48 7.54 -17.80
N PHE A 152 4.80 7.63 -17.86
CA PHE A 152 5.64 8.02 -16.73
C PHE A 152 5.33 9.44 -16.25
N GLN A 153 5.09 10.37 -17.19
CA GLN A 153 4.68 11.74 -16.85
C GLN A 153 3.33 11.74 -16.13
N HIS A 154 2.34 11.02 -16.66
CA HIS A 154 1.03 10.92 -16.02
C HIS A 154 1.12 10.29 -14.62
N PHE A 155 1.97 9.26 -14.45
CA PHE A 155 2.25 8.67 -13.14
C PHE A 155 2.80 9.70 -12.13
N MET A 156 3.78 10.52 -12.52
CA MET A 156 4.31 11.60 -11.68
C MET A 156 3.25 12.67 -11.36
N ASP A 157 2.41 13.03 -12.33
CA ASP A 157 1.34 13.99 -12.14
C ASP A 157 0.32 13.48 -11.11
N ARG A 158 -0.07 12.20 -11.19
CA ARG A 158 -1.00 11.62 -10.21
C ARG A 158 -0.38 11.46 -8.82
N ILE A 159 0.93 11.22 -8.71
CA ILE A 159 1.61 11.29 -7.40
C ILE A 159 1.57 12.72 -6.83
N SER A 160 1.77 13.73 -7.68
CA SER A 160 1.91 15.13 -7.25
C SER A 160 0.57 15.83 -7.00
N TYR A 161 -0.50 15.39 -7.67
CA TYR A 161 -1.79 16.08 -7.69
C TYR A 161 -2.99 15.18 -7.38
N GLY A 162 -2.78 13.87 -7.27
CA GLY A 162 -3.84 12.90 -7.03
C GLY A 162 -4.18 12.64 -5.56
N GLY A 163 -3.79 13.55 -4.65
CA GLY A 163 -4.11 13.51 -3.24
C GLY A 163 -5.61 13.50 -2.93
N LEU A 164 -5.96 13.55 -1.64
CA LEU A 164 -7.37 13.51 -1.21
C LEU A 164 -8.11 14.77 -1.70
N GLU A 165 -7.44 15.90 -1.58
CA GLU A 165 -7.76 17.13 -2.29
C GLU A 165 -7.00 17.15 -3.61
N GLU A 166 -7.71 17.29 -4.72
CA GLU A 166 -7.10 17.37 -6.05
C GLU A 166 -6.11 18.55 -6.12
N GLY A 167 -4.92 18.32 -6.67
CA GLY A 167 -3.81 19.28 -6.68
C GLY A 167 -2.84 19.14 -5.50
N LYS A 168 -3.09 18.25 -4.53
CA LYS A 168 -2.14 17.88 -3.47
C LYS A 168 -1.42 16.57 -3.82
N PRO A 169 -0.19 16.37 -3.32
CA PRO A 169 0.48 15.09 -3.49
C PRO A 169 -0.20 14.01 -2.66
N VAL A 170 0.06 12.75 -3.02
CA VAL A 170 -0.25 11.61 -2.17
C VAL A 170 0.64 11.62 -0.92
N ASP A 171 0.13 11.16 0.21
CA ASP A 171 0.91 11.13 1.46
C ASP A 171 2.00 10.06 1.44
N LEU A 172 1.73 8.95 0.73
CA LEU A 172 2.67 7.84 0.64
C LEU A 172 2.49 7.07 -0.66
N VAL A 173 3.61 6.63 -1.24
CA VAL A 173 3.65 5.70 -2.38
C VAL A 173 4.10 4.32 -1.89
N LEU A 174 3.45 3.25 -2.33
CA LEU A 174 3.77 1.87 -2.00
C LEU A 174 4.13 1.10 -3.26
N SER A 175 5.36 0.61 -3.32
CA SER A 175 5.84 -0.26 -4.40
C SER A 175 5.64 -1.72 -4.00
N CYS A 176 4.72 -2.39 -4.71
CA CYS A 176 4.40 -3.81 -4.59
C CYS A 176 4.58 -4.55 -5.94
N VAL A 177 5.42 -4.00 -6.82
CA VAL A 177 5.75 -4.56 -8.13
C VAL A 177 6.72 -5.74 -8.03
N ASP A 178 6.84 -6.52 -9.10
CA ASP A 178 7.63 -7.75 -9.13
C ASP A 178 8.96 -7.64 -9.89
N ASN A 179 9.22 -6.54 -10.59
CA ASN A 179 10.42 -6.33 -11.41
C ASN A 179 11.23 -5.10 -10.97
N PHE A 180 12.52 -5.07 -11.32
CA PHE A 180 13.41 -3.97 -10.93
C PHE A 180 13.22 -2.71 -11.78
N GLU A 181 12.78 -2.85 -13.03
CA GLU A 181 12.51 -1.71 -13.93
C GLU A 181 11.45 -0.77 -13.32
N ALA A 182 10.32 -1.32 -12.88
CA ALA A 182 9.26 -0.55 -12.23
C ALA A 182 9.71 0.02 -10.88
N ARG A 183 10.49 -0.71 -10.07
CA ARG A 183 11.07 -0.16 -8.82
C ARG A 183 11.97 1.04 -9.10
N MET A 184 12.79 0.97 -10.15
CA MET A 184 13.65 2.08 -10.57
C MET A 184 12.87 3.28 -11.11
N ALA A 185 11.76 3.05 -11.83
CA ALA A 185 10.85 4.11 -12.27
C ALA A 185 10.23 4.84 -11.06
N ILE A 186 9.68 4.10 -10.10
CA ILE A 186 9.13 4.66 -8.85
C ILE A 186 10.21 5.43 -8.09
N ASN A 187 11.41 4.86 -7.95
CA ASN A 187 12.55 5.51 -7.29
C ASN A 187 12.91 6.85 -7.95
N THR A 188 12.98 6.88 -9.28
CA THR A 188 13.30 8.09 -10.05
C THR A 188 12.25 9.17 -9.82
N ALA A 189 10.97 8.81 -9.97
CA ALA A 189 9.85 9.74 -9.73
C ALA A 189 9.86 10.29 -8.30
N CYS A 190 10.03 9.43 -7.30
CA CYS A 190 9.99 9.85 -5.89
C CYS A 190 11.20 10.71 -5.50
N ASN A 191 12.40 10.42 -6.03
CA ASN A 191 13.57 11.28 -5.79
C ASN A 191 13.40 12.66 -6.43
N GLU A 192 12.80 12.74 -7.62
CA GLU A 192 12.52 14.01 -8.29
C GLU A 192 11.50 14.84 -7.52
N LEU A 193 10.41 14.22 -7.07
CA LEU A 193 9.32 14.89 -6.36
C LEU A 193 9.60 15.13 -4.86
N GLY A 194 10.63 14.49 -4.30
CA GLY A 194 10.83 14.45 -2.84
C GLY A 194 9.72 13.67 -2.12
N GLN A 195 9.06 12.74 -2.81
CA GLN A 195 7.95 11.95 -2.30
C GLN A 195 8.46 10.81 -1.41
N THR A 196 7.89 10.68 -0.21
CA THR A 196 8.17 9.52 0.66
C THR A 196 7.43 8.29 0.14
N TRP A 197 8.10 7.14 0.17
CA TRP A 197 7.54 5.89 -0.32
C TRP A 197 8.07 4.68 0.46
N MET A 198 7.34 3.57 0.40
CA MET A 198 7.77 2.28 0.92
C MET A 198 7.84 1.25 -0.20
N GLU A 199 8.88 0.44 -0.18
CA GLU A 199 9.08 -0.67 -1.10
C GLU A 199 8.86 -2.00 -0.40
N SER A 200 8.36 -2.98 -1.14
CA SER A 200 8.16 -4.34 -0.67
C SER A 200 8.60 -5.37 -1.70
N GLY A 201 9.16 -6.46 -1.22
CA GLY A 201 9.62 -7.57 -2.05
C GLY A 201 9.34 -8.91 -1.41
N VAL A 202 9.13 -9.91 -2.26
CA VAL A 202 9.07 -11.33 -1.90
C VAL A 202 10.04 -12.06 -2.83
N SER A 203 10.82 -12.99 -2.30
CA SER A 203 11.79 -13.76 -3.07
C SER A 203 11.11 -14.71 -4.06
N GLU A 204 11.83 -15.06 -5.13
CA GLU A 204 11.34 -16.00 -6.15
C GLU A 204 11.02 -17.40 -5.61
N ASN A 205 11.64 -17.79 -4.49
CA ASN A 205 11.38 -19.05 -3.80
C ASN A 205 10.30 -18.94 -2.70
N ALA A 206 9.68 -17.76 -2.53
CA ALA A 206 8.62 -17.45 -1.59
C ALA A 206 8.92 -17.65 -0.09
N VAL A 207 10.17 -17.88 0.31
CA VAL A 207 10.53 -18.09 1.74
C VAL A 207 11.25 -16.88 2.37
N SER A 208 11.34 -15.76 1.67
CA SER A 208 11.74 -14.49 2.26
C SER A 208 11.02 -13.31 1.65
N GLY A 209 11.04 -12.19 2.36
CA GLY A 209 10.53 -10.92 1.89
C GLY A 209 11.03 -9.77 2.75
N HIS A 210 10.68 -8.55 2.38
CA HIS A 210 11.07 -7.37 3.15
C HIS A 210 10.14 -6.18 2.85
N ILE A 211 10.24 -5.18 3.72
CA ILE A 211 9.76 -3.83 3.48
C ILE A 211 10.87 -2.83 3.74
N GLN A 212 10.85 -1.70 3.04
CA GLN A 212 11.81 -0.62 3.20
C GLN A 212 11.13 0.74 3.09
N LEU A 213 11.39 1.64 4.03
CA LEU A 213 10.97 3.04 3.97
C LEU A 213 12.06 3.91 3.34
N ILE A 214 11.66 4.64 2.31
CA ILE A 214 12.51 5.49 1.50
C ILE A 214 12.00 6.92 1.61
N ILE A 215 12.74 7.73 2.38
CA ILE A 215 12.58 9.18 2.48
C ILE A 215 13.74 9.79 1.69
N PRO A 216 13.50 10.34 0.49
CA PRO A 216 14.56 10.89 -0.35
C PRO A 216 15.46 11.87 0.41
N GLY A 217 16.76 11.60 0.43
CA GLY A 217 17.76 12.41 1.13
C GLY A 217 18.05 12.01 2.58
N GLU A 218 17.14 11.29 3.24
CA GLU A 218 17.28 10.86 4.64
C GLU A 218 17.66 9.37 4.78
N SER A 219 17.00 8.49 4.02
CA SER A 219 17.28 7.06 3.96
C SER A 219 17.74 6.65 2.55
N ALA A 220 18.35 5.46 2.44
CA ALA A 220 18.81 4.94 1.16
C ALA A 220 17.65 4.84 0.16
N CYS A 221 17.78 5.50 -0.99
CA CYS A 221 16.92 5.22 -2.13
C CYS A 221 17.30 3.87 -2.76
N PHE A 222 16.45 3.34 -3.63
CA PHE A 222 16.69 2.04 -4.28
C PHE A 222 18.00 2.04 -5.10
N ALA A 223 18.35 3.17 -5.69
CA ALA A 223 19.61 3.35 -6.45
C ALA A 223 20.86 3.57 -5.56
N CYS A 224 20.72 3.69 -4.23
CA CYS A 224 21.87 3.81 -3.33
C CYS A 224 22.61 2.48 -3.15
N ALA A 225 21.87 1.37 -3.13
CA ALA A 225 22.38 0.01 -2.99
C ALA A 225 21.67 -0.91 -4.01
N PRO A 226 21.91 -0.70 -5.32
CA PRO A 226 21.21 -1.45 -6.35
C PRO A 226 21.58 -2.94 -6.32
N PRO A 227 20.64 -3.85 -6.63
CA PRO A 227 20.96 -5.26 -6.81
C PRO A 227 21.92 -5.46 -7.99
N LEU A 228 22.65 -6.57 -8.00
CA LEU A 228 23.71 -6.84 -8.98
C LEU A 228 23.24 -6.69 -10.43
N VAL A 229 22.04 -7.17 -10.74
CA VAL A 229 21.44 -7.10 -12.10
C VAL A 229 21.32 -5.65 -12.58
N VAL A 230 20.86 -4.76 -11.70
CA VAL A 230 20.74 -3.32 -12.00
C VAL A 230 22.12 -2.67 -12.07
N ALA A 231 23.02 -2.98 -11.13
CA ALA A 231 24.37 -2.39 -11.09
C ALA A 231 25.21 -2.77 -12.33
N ALA A 232 25.03 -3.98 -12.85
CA ALA A 232 25.72 -4.50 -14.03
C ALA A 232 25.01 -4.18 -15.36
N ASN A 233 23.89 -3.46 -15.34
CA ASN A 233 23.05 -3.18 -16.51
C ASN A 233 22.65 -4.45 -17.29
N ILE A 234 22.36 -5.53 -16.57
CA ILE A 234 21.85 -6.77 -17.16
C ILE A 234 20.34 -6.62 -17.33
N ASP A 235 19.82 -6.89 -18.52
CA ASP A 235 18.38 -6.90 -18.76
C ASP A 235 17.73 -8.06 -17.99
N GLU A 236 16.86 -7.75 -17.03
CA GLU A 236 16.14 -8.71 -16.20
C GLU A 236 15.35 -9.72 -17.05
N LYS A 237 14.88 -9.33 -18.25
CA LYS A 237 14.17 -10.22 -19.17
C LYS A 237 15.02 -11.39 -19.63
N THR A 238 16.35 -11.25 -19.63
CA THR A 238 17.27 -12.34 -19.97
C THR A 238 17.40 -13.39 -18.86
N LEU A 239 16.99 -13.07 -17.63
CA LEU A 239 17.05 -13.99 -16.48
C LEU A 239 15.78 -14.84 -16.38
N LYS A 240 14.64 -14.33 -16.88
CA LYS A 240 13.37 -15.04 -16.89
C LYS A 240 13.37 -16.10 -18.00
N ARG A 241 13.32 -17.38 -17.62
CA ARG A 241 13.18 -18.50 -18.57
C ARG A 241 11.70 -18.72 -18.86
N GLU A 242 11.35 -18.89 -20.14
CA GLU A 242 9.98 -19.24 -20.54
C GLU A 242 9.52 -20.53 -19.83
N GLY A 243 8.29 -20.51 -19.29
CA GLY A 243 7.71 -21.64 -18.56
C GLY A 243 8.13 -21.78 -17.09
N VAL A 244 9.04 -20.93 -16.59
CA VAL A 244 9.41 -20.90 -15.17
C VAL A 244 8.69 -19.75 -14.48
N CYS A 245 7.78 -20.07 -13.55
CA CYS A 245 7.15 -19.09 -12.69
C CYS A 245 7.87 -18.99 -11.34
N ALA A 246 7.95 -17.78 -10.80
CA ALA A 246 8.38 -17.59 -9.41
C ALA A 246 7.40 -18.33 -8.49
N ALA A 247 7.93 -19.08 -7.52
CA ALA A 247 7.12 -19.65 -6.47
C ALA A 247 6.42 -18.51 -5.72
N SER A 248 5.16 -18.70 -5.37
CA SER A 248 4.42 -17.73 -4.56
C SER A 248 3.62 -18.46 -3.49
N LEU A 249 3.86 -18.08 -2.23
CA LEU A 249 3.09 -18.56 -1.09
C LEU A 249 2.16 -17.45 -0.60
N PRO A 250 0.86 -17.70 -0.42
CA PRO A 250 -0.07 -16.71 0.10
C PRO A 250 0.29 -16.27 1.53
N THR A 251 0.96 -17.13 2.31
CA THR A 251 1.40 -16.78 3.68
C THR A 251 2.48 -15.71 3.66
N THR A 252 3.54 -15.87 2.85
CA THR A 252 4.62 -14.88 2.75
C THR A 252 4.11 -13.56 2.23
N MET A 253 3.22 -13.58 1.23
CA MET A 253 2.56 -12.37 0.73
C MET A 253 1.71 -11.69 1.80
N GLY A 254 0.94 -12.46 2.57
CA GLY A 254 0.15 -11.96 3.69
C GLY A 254 1.01 -11.34 4.81
N VAL A 255 2.12 -11.99 5.17
CA VAL A 255 3.09 -11.46 6.15
C VAL A 255 3.67 -10.14 5.65
N VAL A 256 4.18 -10.10 4.42
CA VAL A 256 4.81 -8.90 3.84
C VAL A 256 3.79 -7.74 3.70
N ALA A 257 2.58 -8.01 3.22
CA ALA A 257 1.51 -7.01 3.15
C ALA A 257 1.11 -6.51 4.55
N GLY A 258 0.99 -7.41 5.52
CA GLY A 258 0.67 -7.07 6.90
C GLY A 258 1.72 -6.16 7.54
N ILE A 259 3.00 -6.51 7.46
CA ILE A 259 4.07 -5.67 8.01
C ILE A 259 4.20 -4.36 7.24
N LEU A 260 3.96 -4.34 5.91
CA LEU A 260 3.95 -3.13 5.10
C LEU A 260 2.89 -2.15 5.59
N VAL A 261 1.63 -2.58 5.65
CA VAL A 261 0.51 -1.74 6.09
C VAL A 261 0.68 -1.33 7.55
N GLN A 262 1.18 -2.22 8.40
CA GLN A 262 1.49 -1.85 9.79
C GLN A 262 2.53 -0.72 9.86
N ASN A 263 3.53 -0.72 8.98
CA ASN A 263 4.50 0.37 8.90
C ASN A 263 3.89 1.67 8.34
N VAL A 264 2.98 1.56 7.36
CA VAL A 264 2.19 2.70 6.85
C VAL A 264 1.36 3.34 7.95
N LEU A 265 0.63 2.55 8.74
CA LEU A 265 -0.18 3.05 9.84
C LEU A 265 0.68 3.73 10.91
N LYS A 266 1.78 3.10 11.34
CA LYS A 266 2.75 3.73 12.27
C LYS A 266 3.25 5.07 11.76
N PHE A 267 3.57 5.14 10.47
CA PHE A 267 4.08 6.35 9.82
C PHE A 267 3.04 7.47 9.70
N LEU A 268 1.84 7.18 9.22
CA LEU A 268 0.79 8.19 9.02
C LEU A 268 0.12 8.65 10.33
N LEU A 269 -0.04 7.72 11.28
CA LEU A 269 -0.73 7.98 12.55
C LEU A 269 0.23 8.25 13.72
N ASN A 270 1.54 8.29 13.48
CA ASN A 270 2.58 8.63 14.45
C ASN A 270 2.49 7.84 15.77
N PHE A 271 2.47 6.51 15.67
CA PHE A 271 2.51 5.61 16.83
C PHE A 271 3.57 4.53 16.67
N GLY A 272 4.06 4.00 17.79
CA GLY A 272 5.13 3.00 17.82
C GLY A 272 6.41 3.49 17.12
N THR A 273 7.23 2.53 16.69
CA THR A 273 8.50 2.81 16.00
C THR A 273 8.41 2.42 14.53
N VAL A 274 8.54 3.38 13.62
CA VAL A 274 8.57 3.12 12.17
C VAL A 274 9.87 2.41 11.80
N SER A 275 9.76 1.35 11.01
CA SER A 275 10.92 0.58 10.53
C SER A 275 11.43 1.17 9.22
N TYR A 276 12.73 1.48 9.15
CA TYR A 276 13.38 1.88 7.89
C TYR A 276 13.60 0.68 6.95
N TYR A 277 13.89 -0.49 7.53
CA TYR A 277 13.92 -1.76 6.85
C TYR A 277 13.48 -2.85 7.82
N LEU A 278 12.66 -3.78 7.34
CA LEU A 278 12.27 -4.98 8.07
C LEU A 278 12.26 -6.15 7.08
N GLY A 279 13.17 -7.09 7.29
CA GLY A 279 13.20 -8.36 6.57
C GLY A 279 12.30 -9.41 7.22
N TYR A 280 11.97 -10.43 6.44
CA TYR A 280 11.28 -11.63 6.87
C TYR A 280 11.96 -12.85 6.23
N ASN A 281 12.44 -13.76 7.06
CA ASN A 281 12.94 -15.07 6.65
C ASN A 281 12.04 -16.15 7.23
N ALA A 282 11.21 -16.75 6.36
CA ALA A 282 10.21 -17.74 6.73
C ALA A 282 10.81 -19.09 7.15
N MET A 283 12.07 -19.36 6.80
CA MET A 283 12.74 -20.63 7.14
C MET A 283 13.19 -20.67 8.61
N GLN A 284 13.37 -19.50 9.23
CA GLN A 284 13.98 -19.35 10.56
C GLN A 284 13.18 -18.42 11.47
N ASP A 285 11.97 -18.02 11.05
CA ASP A 285 11.12 -17.03 11.74
C ASP A 285 11.90 -15.77 12.15
N PHE A 286 12.83 -15.34 11.29
CA PHE A 286 13.76 -14.27 11.60
C PHE A 286 13.35 -12.95 10.93
N PHE A 287 13.25 -11.89 11.74
CA PHE A 287 12.77 -10.57 11.33
C PHE A 287 13.84 -9.48 11.58
N PRO A 288 14.87 -9.36 10.73
CA PRO A 288 15.92 -8.38 10.93
C PRO A 288 15.44 -6.96 10.64
N THR A 289 15.72 -6.02 11.55
CA THR A 289 15.53 -4.58 11.33
C THR A 289 16.84 -3.90 11.00
N MET A 290 16.83 -2.96 10.05
CA MET A 290 18.00 -2.17 9.68
C MET A 290 17.62 -0.72 9.34
N ALA A 291 18.61 0.17 9.27
CA ALA A 291 18.44 1.53 8.78
C ALA A 291 19.49 1.83 7.72
N MET A 292 19.11 1.72 6.44
CA MET A 292 20.01 2.00 5.33
C MET A 292 20.12 3.51 5.09
N LYS A 293 21.35 4.02 5.02
CA LYS A 293 21.63 5.44 4.81
C LYS A 293 21.91 5.76 3.33
N PRO A 294 21.62 6.99 2.88
CA PRO A 294 21.89 7.40 1.51
C PRO A 294 23.36 7.23 1.13
N ASN A 295 23.61 6.79 -0.09
CA ASN A 295 24.94 6.79 -0.69
C ASN A 295 25.26 8.23 -1.19
N PRO A 296 26.30 8.89 -0.68
CA PRO A 296 26.69 10.25 -1.13
C PRO A 296 27.01 10.33 -2.63
N TYR A 297 27.37 9.20 -3.22
CA TYR A 297 27.71 9.06 -4.63
C TYR A 297 26.65 8.25 -5.41
N CYS A 298 25.42 8.17 -4.91
CA CYS A 298 24.31 7.48 -5.59
C CYS A 298 24.19 7.95 -7.04
N ASN A 299 23.97 7.04 -7.99
CA ASN A 299 23.91 7.37 -9.42
C ASN A 299 22.79 8.35 -9.77
N ASP A 300 21.68 8.31 -9.03
CA ASP A 300 20.56 9.23 -9.20
C ASP A 300 20.93 10.65 -8.73
N LYS A 301 20.91 11.61 -9.66
CA LYS A 301 21.25 13.02 -9.38
C LYS A 301 20.24 13.67 -8.42
N ASN A 302 18.96 13.32 -8.52
CA ASN A 302 17.92 13.86 -7.66
C ASN A 302 18.09 13.31 -6.24
N CYS A 303 18.47 12.04 -6.06
CA CYS A 303 18.83 11.53 -4.73
C CYS A 303 19.92 12.38 -4.06
N ARG A 304 20.99 12.73 -4.79
CA ARG A 304 22.07 13.57 -4.22
C ARG A 304 21.59 14.98 -3.87
N LYS A 305 20.75 15.61 -4.70
CA LYS A 305 20.12 16.90 -4.38
C LYS A 305 19.26 16.83 -3.13
N GLN A 306 18.44 15.78 -2.97
CA GLN A 306 17.61 15.58 -1.79
C GLN A 306 18.47 15.38 -0.53
N GLN A 307 19.62 14.72 -0.64
CA GLN A 307 20.57 14.57 0.48
C GLN A 307 21.14 15.93 0.94
N GLU A 308 21.44 16.83 0.02
CA GLU A 308 21.90 18.19 0.32
C GLU A 308 20.79 18.98 1.04
N ALA A 309 19.58 19.00 0.45
CA ALA A 309 18.42 19.66 1.05
C ALA A 309 18.08 19.11 2.46
N TYR A 310 18.19 17.79 2.66
CA TYR A 310 17.97 17.17 3.96
C TYR A 310 19.01 17.61 5.00
N LYS A 311 20.30 17.69 4.62
CA LYS A 311 21.37 18.16 5.52
C LYS A 311 21.13 19.61 5.95
N GLU A 312 20.75 20.48 5.02
CA GLU A 312 20.42 21.88 5.31
C GLU A 312 19.23 21.98 6.25
N LYS A 313 18.14 21.27 5.95
CA LYS A 313 16.94 21.20 6.80
C LYS A 313 17.28 20.73 8.22
N LYS A 314 18.11 19.68 8.35
CA LYS A 314 18.51 19.13 9.64
C LYS A 314 19.43 20.08 10.42
N ALA A 315 20.31 20.81 9.75
CA ALA A 315 21.17 21.81 10.38
C ALA A 315 20.38 23.03 10.88
N ALA A 316 19.28 23.37 10.21
CA ALA A 316 18.39 24.46 10.61
C ALA A 316 17.42 24.10 11.75
N GLN A 317 17.22 22.80 12.05
CA GLN A 317 16.35 22.39 13.14
C GLN A 317 17.00 22.70 14.50
N PRO A 318 16.27 23.32 15.44
CA PRO A 318 16.77 23.52 16.80
C PRO A 318 17.05 22.16 17.42
N LYS A 319 18.22 22.01 18.08
CA LYS A 319 18.55 20.79 18.81
C LYS A 319 17.47 20.54 19.85
N GLN A 320 16.62 19.54 19.63
CA GLN A 320 15.69 19.08 20.65
C GLN A 320 16.52 18.47 21.78
N VAL A 321 16.43 19.07 22.96
CA VAL A 321 16.84 18.41 24.21
C VAL A 321 15.79 17.34 24.43
N VAL A 322 16.16 16.08 24.24
CA VAL A 322 15.31 14.95 24.63
C VAL A 322 15.29 14.98 26.16
N VAL A 323 14.23 15.53 26.72
CA VAL A 323 13.91 15.34 28.14
C VAL A 323 13.21 13.99 28.20
N GLU A 324 13.95 12.96 28.58
CA GLU A 324 13.35 11.68 28.98
C GLU A 324 12.50 11.97 30.23
N GLN A 325 11.20 12.11 30.04
CA GLN A 325 10.26 12.01 31.15
C GLN A 325 10.11 10.52 31.44
N GLU A 326 10.78 10.05 32.49
CA GLU A 326 10.45 8.76 33.08
C GLU A 326 9.00 8.86 33.59
N GLU A 327 8.08 8.14 32.93
CA GLU A 327 6.74 7.95 33.48
C GLU A 327 6.88 7.10 34.74
N GLU A 328 6.72 7.73 35.90
CA GLU A 328 6.72 7.05 37.18
C GLU A 328 5.53 6.07 37.21
N ILE A 329 5.81 4.77 37.28
CA ILE A 329 4.78 3.72 37.27
C ILE A 329 4.05 3.75 38.61
N VAL A 330 2.82 4.29 38.59
CA VAL A 330 1.93 4.27 39.76
C VAL A 330 1.21 2.93 39.81
N HIS A 331 1.40 2.19 40.90
CA HIS A 331 0.63 0.97 41.17
C HIS A 331 -0.63 1.34 41.94
N GLU A 332 -1.82 0.96 41.43
CA GLU A 332 -3.10 1.19 42.10
C GLU A 332 -3.16 0.49 43.47
N ASP A 333 -2.60 -0.73 43.56
CA ASP A 333 -2.46 -1.48 44.81
C ASP A 333 -1.00 -1.92 45.02
N ASN A 334 -0.49 -1.73 46.24
CA ASN A 334 0.80 -2.27 46.69
C ASN A 334 0.68 -2.85 48.11
N ASP A 335 -0.34 -3.68 48.31
CA ASP A 335 -0.66 -4.31 49.61
C ASP A 335 0.51 -5.11 50.21
N TRP A 336 1.46 -5.52 49.37
CA TRP A 336 2.62 -6.34 49.76
C TRP A 336 3.90 -5.53 49.95
N GLY A 337 3.83 -4.19 49.87
CA GLY A 337 4.99 -3.31 50.09
C GLY A 337 6.18 -3.62 49.18
N LYS A 338 5.92 -4.15 47.98
CA LYS A 338 6.98 -4.45 47.01
C LYS A 338 7.55 -3.12 46.54
N GLN A 339 8.82 -2.88 46.78
CA GLN A 339 9.51 -1.75 46.19
C GLN A 339 9.54 -1.97 44.68
N SER A 340 9.21 -0.92 43.92
CA SER A 340 9.44 -0.88 42.48
C SER A 340 10.94 -1.05 42.26
N SER A 341 11.38 -2.24 41.83
CA SER A 341 12.75 -2.46 41.42
C SER A 341 12.96 -1.64 40.15
N GLN A 342 13.60 -0.46 40.29
CA GLN A 342 14.22 0.21 39.15
C GLN A 342 15.30 -0.74 38.62
N THR A 343 15.06 -1.33 37.45
CA THR A 343 16.04 -2.07 36.66
C THR A 343 16.26 -1.35 35.36
#